data_AF-A0A255ZGN2-F1
#
_entry.id   AF-A0A255ZGN2-F1
#
_cell.length_a   1.000
_cell.length_b   1.000
_cell.length_c   1.000
_cell.angle_alpha   90.00
_cell.angle_beta   90.00
_cell.angle_gamma   90.00
#
_symmetry.space_group_name_H-M   'P 1'
#
loop_
_entity.id
_entity.type
_entity.pdbx_description
1 polymer ?
#
loop_
_entity_poly.entity_id
_entity_poly.type
_entity_poly.pdbx_seq_one_letter_code
_entity_poly.pdbx_strand_id
1 'polypeptide(L)'
;MSRLKEKWGIRSNVQLFVVLVVFAITGTSAARISKALMEYLSLSQENIGLFLYYVILLVLVLPLYPFMLMGIGWVFGQSKFFFPFGRKLIRQLSFNLLFKADTKS
;
A
#
# COMPACT_ATOMS: atom_id res chain seq x y z
N MET A 1 -6.72 -21.61 -14.21
CA MET A 1 -6.33 -20.28 -14.71
C MET A 1 -7.48 -19.27 -14.87
N SER A 2 -8.75 -19.70 -14.97
CA SER A 2 -9.92 -18.82 -15.20
C SER A 2 -10.43 -18.09 -13.95
N ARG A 3 -10.48 -18.76 -12.78
CA ARG A 3 -11.14 -18.23 -11.57
C ARG A 3 -10.51 -16.96 -10.94
N LEU A 4 -9.21 -16.73 -11.14
CA LEU A 4 -8.52 -15.55 -10.60
C LEU A 4 -8.76 -14.29 -11.44
N LYS A 5 -8.77 -14.44 -12.77
CA LYS A 5 -9.02 -13.33 -13.71
C LYS A 5 -10.42 -12.77 -13.55
N GLU A 6 -11.39 -13.65 -13.35
CA GLU A 6 -12.80 -13.31 -13.16
C GLU A 6 -13.05 -12.59 -11.83
N LYS A 7 -12.45 -13.06 -10.72
CA LYS A 7 -12.55 -12.40 -9.41
C LYS A 7 -11.95 -10.99 -9.37
N TRP A 8 -10.91 -10.75 -10.16
CA TRP A 8 -10.18 -9.48 -10.17
C TRP A 8 -10.55 -8.59 -11.37
N GLY A 9 -11.42 -9.05 -12.28
CA GLY A 9 -11.82 -8.33 -13.49
C GLY A 9 -10.68 -8.11 -14.49
N ILE A 10 -9.64 -8.96 -14.44
CA ILE A 10 -8.44 -8.82 -15.26
C ILE A 10 -8.71 -9.39 -16.66
N ARG A 11 -8.70 -8.53 -17.67
CA ARG A 11 -9.08 -8.88 -19.05
C ARG A 11 -7.96 -9.57 -19.83
N SER A 12 -6.69 -9.44 -19.42
CA SER A 12 -5.54 -9.96 -20.17
C SER A 12 -4.37 -10.39 -19.27
N ASN A 13 -3.56 -11.36 -19.73
CA ASN A 13 -2.30 -11.75 -19.09
C ASN A 13 -1.32 -10.57 -18.98
N VAL A 14 -1.34 -9.67 -19.97
CA VAL A 14 -0.50 -8.46 -19.99
C VAL A 14 -0.85 -7.53 -18.83
N GLN A 15 -2.15 -7.40 -18.51
CA GLN A 15 -2.60 -6.58 -17.38
C GLN A 15 -2.09 -7.14 -16.05
N LEU A 16 -2.08 -8.46 -15.87
CA LEU A 16 -1.52 -9.09 -14.67
C LEU A 16 -0.01 -8.84 -14.55
N PHE A 17 0.73 -8.92 -15.66
CA PHE A 17 2.16 -8.61 -15.68
C PHE A 17 2.44 -7.16 -15.28
N VAL A 18 1.72 -6.21 -15.88
CA VAL A 18 1.83 -4.77 -15.51
C VAL A 18 1.50 -4.58 -14.04
N VAL A 19 0.48 -5.25 -13.52
CA VAL A 19 0.10 -5.15 -12.11
C VAL A 19 1.22 -5.63 -11.19
N LEU A 20 1.86 -6.75 -11.50
CA LEU A 20 3.01 -7.26 -10.73
C LEU A 20 4.21 -6.31 -10.77
N VAL A 21 4.51 -5.73 -11.95
CA VAL A 21 5.58 -4.73 -12.11
C VAL A 21 5.28 -3.49 -11.27
N VAL A 22 4.06 -2.97 -11.34
CA VAL A 22 3.63 -1.82 -10.52
C VAL A 22 3.73 -2.15 -9.04
N PHE A 23 3.32 -3.35 -8.60
CA PHE A 23 3.46 -3.74 -7.20
C PHE A 23 4.92 -3.83 -6.75
N ALA A 24 5.83 -4.33 -7.58
CA ALA A 24 7.26 -4.40 -7.27
C ALA A 24 7.88 -3.00 -7.14
N ILE A 25 7.55 -2.08 -8.05
CA ILE A 25 8.01 -0.69 -8.02
C ILE A 25 7.43 0.02 -6.80
N THR A 26 6.12 -0.12 -6.56
CA THR A 26 5.44 0.53 -5.45
C THR A 26 5.96 0.03 -4.11
N GLY A 27 6.18 -1.29 -3.96
CA GLY A 27 6.67 -1.89 -2.72
C GLY A 27 8.08 -1.43 -2.34
N THR A 28 9.00 -1.44 -3.31
CA THR A 28 10.37 -0.96 -3.08
C THR A 28 10.41 0.55 -2.80
N SER A 29 9.61 1.32 -3.53
CA SER A 29 9.51 2.78 -3.35
C SER A 29 8.90 3.15 -1.99
N ALA A 30 7.83 2.46 -1.57
CA ALA A 30 7.16 2.76 -0.31
C ALA A 30 8.09 2.52 0.89
N ALA A 31 8.84 1.42 0.88
CA ALA A 31 9.82 1.14 1.92
C ALA A 31 10.92 2.21 1.99
N ARG A 32 11.39 2.71 0.83
CA ARG A 32 12.38 3.80 0.79
C ARG A 32 11.82 5.11 1.31
N ILE A 33 10.60 5.48 0.92
CA ILE A 33 9.96 6.71 1.40
C ILE A 33 9.74 6.64 2.92
N SER A 34 9.25 5.51 3.45
CA SER A 34 9.07 5.35 4.89
C SER A 34 10.40 5.41 5.65
N LYS A 35 11.48 4.84 5.11
CA LYS A 35 12.82 5.02 5.67
C LYS A 35 13.26 6.49 5.68
N ALA A 36 13.07 7.20 4.57
CA ALA A 36 13.39 8.62 4.46
C ALA A 36 12.57 9.48 5.45
N LEU A 37 11.29 9.15 5.67
CA LEU A 37 10.48 9.82 6.70
C LEU A 37 11.00 9.54 8.11
N MET A 38 11.40 8.31 8.43
CA MET A 38 11.97 8.01 9.74
C MET A 38 13.29 8.75 9.96
N GLU A 39 14.15 8.82 8.94
CA GLU A 39 15.39 9.59 9.00
C GLU A 39 15.12 11.09 9.16
N TYR A 40 14.12 11.64 8.47
CA TYR A 40 13.66 13.01 8.64
C TYR A 40 13.16 13.30 10.08
N LEU A 41 12.52 12.31 10.70
CA LEU A 41 12.08 12.38 12.11
C LEU A 41 13.22 12.09 13.11
N SER A 42 14.47 11.91 12.64
CA SER A 42 15.64 11.52 13.46
C SER A 42 15.41 10.21 14.24
N LEU A 43 14.58 9.32 13.69
CA LEU A 43 14.21 8.02 14.25
C LEU A 43 15.22 6.97 13.78
N SER A 44 16.29 6.78 14.55
CA SER A 44 17.31 5.77 14.29
C SER A 44 16.94 4.41 14.90
N GLN A 45 17.50 3.33 14.35
CA GLN A 45 17.35 1.98 14.91
C GLN A 45 17.91 1.89 16.35
N GLU A 46 18.88 2.75 16.66
CA GLU A 46 19.59 2.80 17.94
C GLU A 46 18.74 3.47 19.02
N ASN A 47 17.98 4.51 18.67
CA ASN A 47 17.22 5.30 19.64
C ASN A 47 15.93 4.61 20.12
N ILE A 48 15.32 3.80 19.26
CA ILE A 48 13.97 3.26 19.46
C ILE A 48 13.98 1.73 19.50
N GLY A 49 15.10 1.11 19.10
CA GLY A 49 15.26 -0.33 18.98
C GLY A 49 14.75 -0.88 17.64
N LEU A 50 15.37 -1.98 17.20
CA LEU A 50 15.09 -2.63 15.91
C LEU A 50 13.60 -2.99 15.75
N PHE A 51 12.97 -3.51 16.81
CA PHE A 51 11.57 -3.94 16.75
C PHE A 51 10.61 -2.76 16.47
N LEU A 52 10.71 -1.70 17.26
CA LEU A 52 9.89 -0.48 17.11
C LEU A 52 10.16 0.21 15.77
N TYR A 53 11.41 0.25 15.32
CA TYR A 53 11.77 0.79 14.01
C TYR A 53 10.99 0.12 12.87
N TYR A 54 10.95 -1.22 12.83
CA TYR A 54 10.20 -1.94 11.80
C TYR A 54 8.69 -1.79 11.94
N VAL A 55 8.16 -1.71 13.17
CA VAL A 55 6.73 -1.44 13.42
C VAL A 55 6.35 -0.07 12.89
N ILE A 56 7.11 0.98 13.21
CA ILE A 56 6.86 2.35 12.74
C ILE A 56 6.97 2.39 11.21
N LEU A 57 8.02 1.79 10.62
CA LEU A 57 8.16 1.68 9.17
C LEU A 57 6.91 1.05 8.54
N LEU A 58 6.41 -0.06 9.08
CA LEU A 58 5.22 -0.75 8.57
C LEU A 58 3.96 0.12 8.70
N VAL A 59 3.80 0.81 9.84
CA VAL A 59 2.71 1.77 10.08
C VAL A 59 2.76 2.95 9.11
N LEU A 60 3.94 3.42 8.70
CA LEU A 60 4.09 4.45 7.66
C LEU A 60 3.82 3.92 6.25
N VAL A 61 4.31 2.72 5.91
CA VAL A 61 4.09 2.11 4.59
C VAL A 61 2.61 1.84 4.36
N LEU A 62 1.88 1.39 5.38
CA LEU A 62 0.45 1.02 5.31
C LEU A 62 -0.45 2.09 4.68
N PRO A 63 -0.48 3.35 5.16
CA PRO A 63 -1.25 4.42 4.55
C PRO A 63 -0.63 4.92 3.25
N LEU A 64 0.71 4.89 3.10
CA LEU A 64 1.40 5.40 1.92
C LEU A 64 1.13 4.54 0.67
N TYR A 65 1.09 3.22 0.84
CA TYR A 65 1.02 2.25 -0.24
C TYR A 65 -0.23 2.37 -1.15
N PRO A 66 -1.46 2.52 -0.63
CA PRO A 66 -2.65 2.77 -1.44
C PRO A 66 -2.55 4.03 -2.31
N PHE A 67 -2.00 5.13 -1.79
CA PHE A 67 -1.84 6.37 -2.56
C PHE A 67 -0.84 6.19 -3.71
N MET A 68 0.29 5.53 -3.43
CA MET A 68 1.29 5.22 -4.45
C MET A 68 0.73 4.30 -5.54
N LEU A 69 -0.04 3.27 -5.17
CA LEU A 69 -0.70 2.38 -6.11
C LEU A 69 -1.67 3.12 -7.03
N MET A 70 -2.45 4.05 -6.49
CA MET A 70 -3.37 4.87 -7.28
C MET A 70 -2.62 5.79 -8.23
N GLY A 71 -1.53 6.41 -7.78
CA GLY A 71 -0.68 7.29 -8.59
C GLY A 71 0.04 6.54 -9.72
N ILE A 72 0.77 5.47 -9.40
CA ILE A 72 1.51 4.67 -10.38
C ILE A 72 0.54 3.95 -11.32
N GLY A 73 -0.57 3.41 -10.80
CA GLY A 73 -1.62 2.80 -11.60
C GLY A 73 -2.25 3.77 -12.61
N TRP A 74 -2.30 5.07 -12.29
CA TRP A 74 -2.71 6.11 -13.22
C TRP A 74 -1.68 6.36 -14.32
N VAL A 75 -0.39 6.43 -13.96
CA VAL A 75 0.73 6.61 -14.93
C VAL A 75 0.78 5.48 -15.96
N PHE A 76 0.54 4.23 -15.54
CA PHE A 76 0.54 3.07 -16.44
C PHE A 76 -0.79 2.85 -17.20
N GLY A 77 -1.76 3.77 -17.09
CA GLY A 77 -3.05 3.66 -17.77
C GLY A 77 -3.98 2.56 -17.23
N GLN A 78 -3.66 1.97 -16.08
CA GLN A 78 -4.43 0.91 -15.41
C GLN A 78 -5.31 1.45 -14.25
N SER A 79 -5.63 2.76 -14.28
CA SER A 79 -6.38 3.45 -13.22
C SER A 79 -7.72 2.79 -12.91
N LYS A 80 -8.44 2.27 -13.91
CA LYS A 80 -9.73 1.58 -13.73
C LYS A 80 -9.64 0.35 -12.83
N PHE A 81 -8.47 -0.27 -12.74
CA PHE A 81 -8.21 -1.39 -11.85
C PHE A 81 -7.64 -0.92 -10.51
N PHE A 82 -6.66 -0.02 -10.53
CA PHE A 82 -5.95 0.42 -9.31
C PHE A 82 -6.72 1.40 -8.42
N PHE A 83 -7.56 2.28 -8.96
CA PHE A 83 -8.38 3.20 -8.16
C PHE A 83 -9.37 2.47 -7.23
N PRO A 84 -10.21 1.53 -7.72
CA PRO A 84 -11.10 0.80 -6.83
C PRO A 84 -10.32 -0.11 -5.87
N PHE A 85 -9.19 -0.67 -6.30
CA PHE A 85 -8.31 -1.45 -5.43
C PHE A 85 -7.72 -0.60 -4.29
N GLY A 86 -7.13 0.55 -4.60
CA GLY A 86 -6.57 1.49 -3.62
C GLY A 86 -7.63 2.04 -2.68
N ARG A 87 -8.80 2.45 -3.19
CA ARG A 87 -9.93 2.89 -2.36
C ARG A 87 -10.45 1.78 -1.45
N LYS A 88 -10.47 0.52 -1.89
CA LYS A 88 -10.83 -0.62 -1.05
C LYS A 88 -9.80 -0.84 0.07
N LEU A 89 -8.50 -0.73 -0.23
CA LEU A 89 -7.43 -0.83 0.76
C LEU A 89 -7.55 0.28 1.82
N ILE A 90 -7.72 1.53 1.38
CA ILE A 90 -7.92 2.68 2.28
C ILE A 90 -9.16 2.44 3.13
N ARG A 91 -10.29 2.04 2.53
CA ARG A 91 -11.51 1.75 3.29
C ARG A 91 -11.27 0.67 4.35
N GLN A 92 -10.52 -0.39 4.07
CA GLN A 92 -10.23 -1.41 5.08
C GLN A 92 -9.32 -0.89 6.21
N LEU A 93 -8.33 -0.06 5.87
CA LEU A 93 -7.44 0.57 6.84
C LEU A 93 -8.19 1.59 7.70
N SER A 94 -8.87 2.54 7.08
CA SER A 94 -9.65 3.59 7.74
C SER A 94 -10.83 3.02 8.53
N PHE A 95 -11.52 2.00 8.02
CA PHE A 95 -12.66 1.43 8.72
C PHE A 95 -12.23 0.70 10.00
N ASN A 96 -11.11 -0.03 9.96
CA ASN A 96 -10.55 -0.66 11.16
C ASN A 96 -9.98 0.35 12.17
N LEU A 97 -9.48 1.49 11.70
CA LEU A 97 -8.93 2.53 12.58
C LEU A 97 -10.03 3.43 13.19
N LEU A 98 -11.07 3.77 12.42
CA LEU A 98 -12.14 4.68 12.85
C LEU A 98 -13.29 3.94 13.55
N PHE A 99 -13.80 2.82 13.02
CA PHE A 99 -14.95 2.14 13.62
C PHE A 99 -14.60 1.19 14.78
N LYS A 100 -13.31 0.96 15.05
CA LYS A 100 -12.87 0.33 16.31
C LYS A 100 -12.84 1.33 17.48
N ALA A 101 -12.87 2.63 17.21
CA ALA A 101 -12.99 3.64 18.26
C ALA A 101 -14.41 3.72 18.83
N ASP A 102 -15.44 3.41 18.03
CA ASP A 102 -16.86 3.55 18.42
C ASP A 102 -17.47 2.30 19.11
N THR A 103 -16.74 1.19 19.23
CA THR A 103 -17.23 -0.06 19.86
C THR A 103 -16.68 -0.30 21.27
N LYS A 104 -16.38 0.79 21.98
CA LYS A 104 -16.31 0.84 23.44
C LYS A 104 -17.19 1.99 23.95
N SER A 105 -18.50 1.83 23.84
CA SER A 105 -19.46 2.56 24.66
C SER A 105 -20.52 1.59 25.18
#